data_AF-A0A946ZDY4-F1
#
_entry.id   AF-A0A946ZDY4-F1
#
_cell.length_a   1.000
_cell.length_b   1.000
_cell.length_c   1.000
_cell.angle_alpha   90.00
_cell.angle_beta   90.00
_cell.angle_gamma   90.00
#
_symmetry.space_group_name_H-M   'P 1'
#
loop_
_entity.id
_entity.type
_entity.pdbx_description
1 polymer ?
#
loop_
_entity_poly.entity_id
_entity_poly.type
_entity_poly.pdbx_seq_one_letter_code
_entity_poly.pdbx_strand_id
1 'polypeptide(L)'
;MRLNFKIILHFLGLLLCFNGGFMLIAALIGYIYSDGVATDITLAGVTAIFVGVFIMLNTRKHNREMNKREGYLVVTFGWLIMALSGTLPYVFTDTIPSFTNAFFETISGYTTTGASILNDIEAMPEGILFWRSLTHWIGGMGIIVLAVAILPLLGIGGMQLFAAEAPGPSADKLHPRITDTAKRLWLIYVGYTAAETLFLSLAGMSFFDAINHSMCTVSTGGFSTKNESLAFWNDSPMIQYIIMVFMFLAGMNFVLSYFAFKGRVQRIIRDEEFKLYWRFLLIFATVSALIIYFRADPSASTVNHPMVWGEAESAIRHGLFQVLAVVTTTGFVTADFTAWTPFLLVFFFGLMFLGGSAGSTSGGVKVVRHLILIRNSFLEFKRTLHPNAVLPVRYNGHSISEKIVFNIKGFFIIYMLSFILGSLGFSMIGLDFESAIGVAASSLGNVGPALGEFGPVNNFYEMPSIGKWWAAFLMLIGRLELFTVLILLTPFFWRNR
;
A
#
# COMPACT_ATOMS: atom_id res chain seq x y z
N MET A 1 8.93 29.02 15.93
CA MET A 1 8.21 29.52 14.73
C MET A 1 6.73 29.15 14.79
N ARG A 2 5.80 30.09 14.52
CA ARG A 2 4.35 29.83 14.49
C ARG A 2 3.98 29.03 13.23
N LEU A 3 3.05 28.08 13.35
CA LEU A 3 2.52 27.30 12.22
C LEU A 3 1.73 28.20 11.26
N ASN A 4 2.00 28.08 9.96
CA ASN A 4 1.21 28.73 8.92
C ASN A 4 -0.02 27.89 8.58
N PHE A 5 -1.13 28.09 9.29
CA PHE A 5 -2.37 27.35 9.01
C PHE A 5 -2.96 27.66 7.63
N LYS A 6 -2.67 28.84 7.04
CA LYS A 6 -3.20 29.22 5.74
C LYS A 6 -2.64 28.36 4.61
N ILE A 7 -1.33 28.10 4.60
CA ILE A 7 -0.73 27.21 3.58
C ILE A 7 -1.28 25.78 3.72
N ILE A 8 -1.41 25.27 4.95
CA ILE A 8 -1.94 23.93 5.22
C ILE A 8 -3.36 23.80 4.65
N LEU A 9 -4.27 24.70 5.04
CA LEU A 9 -5.65 24.69 4.57
C LEU A 9 -5.75 24.86 3.05
N HIS A 10 -4.88 25.70 2.45
CA HIS A 10 -4.83 25.85 0.99
C HIS A 10 -4.51 24.54 0.28
N PHE A 11 -3.53 23.78 0.78
CA PHE A 11 -3.19 22.46 0.24
C PHE A 11 -4.31 21.44 0.45
N LEU A 12 -4.98 21.44 1.61
CA LEU A 12 -6.13 20.56 1.85
C LEU A 12 -7.29 20.86 0.89
N GLY A 13 -7.56 22.15 0.63
CA GLY A 13 -8.55 22.57 -0.36
C GLY A 13 -8.19 22.12 -1.78
N LEU A 14 -6.91 22.19 -2.16
CA LEU A 14 -6.43 21.68 -3.45
C LEU A 14 -6.63 20.17 -3.59
N LEU A 15 -6.33 19.40 -2.53
CA LEU A 15 -6.55 17.96 -2.51
C LEU A 15 -8.03 17.60 -2.69
N LEU A 16 -8.96 18.33 -2.05
CA LEU A 16 -10.39 18.16 -2.24
C LEU A 16 -10.83 18.39 -3.69
N CYS A 17 -10.29 19.41 -4.36
CA CYS A 17 -10.57 19.66 -5.77
C CYS A 17 -10.11 18.50 -6.67
N PHE A 18 -8.90 17.96 -6.43
CA PHE A 18 -8.44 16.77 -7.14
C PHE A 18 -9.32 15.56 -6.86
N ASN A 19 -9.71 15.37 -5.60
CA ASN A 19 -10.54 14.24 -5.23
C ASN A 19 -11.92 14.27 -5.90
N GLY A 20 -12.58 15.43 -5.86
CA GLY A 20 -13.85 15.60 -6.54
C GLY A 20 -13.70 15.45 -8.06
N GLY A 21 -12.57 15.87 -8.65
CA GLY A 21 -12.26 15.60 -10.06
C GLY A 21 -12.20 14.10 -10.39
N PHE A 22 -11.60 13.29 -9.52
CA PHE A 22 -11.59 11.83 -9.68
C PHE A 22 -12.98 11.21 -9.48
N MET A 23 -13.80 11.73 -8.57
CA MET A 23 -15.20 11.30 -8.44
C MET A 23 -16.00 11.56 -9.71
N LEU A 24 -15.77 12.69 -10.39
CA LEU A 24 -16.39 12.97 -11.69
C LEU A 24 -15.98 11.98 -12.78
N ILE A 25 -14.75 11.43 -12.72
CA ILE A 25 -14.33 10.35 -13.62
C ILE A 25 -15.12 9.07 -13.32
N ALA A 26 -15.33 8.72 -12.05
CA ALA A 26 -16.16 7.59 -11.67
C ALA A 26 -17.64 7.79 -12.08
N ALA A 27 -18.16 8.99 -11.94
CA ALA A 27 -19.50 9.34 -12.44
C ALA A 27 -19.62 9.16 -13.95
N LEU A 28 -18.60 9.54 -14.72
CA LEU A 28 -18.56 9.31 -16.17
C LEU A 28 -18.68 7.81 -16.51
N ILE A 29 -17.99 6.95 -15.76
CA ILE A 29 -18.14 5.50 -15.93
C ILE A 29 -19.57 5.06 -15.61
N GLY A 30 -20.18 5.56 -14.52
CA GLY A 30 -21.58 5.28 -14.20
C GLY A 30 -22.55 5.69 -15.32
N TYR A 31 -22.33 6.85 -15.96
CA TYR A 31 -23.12 7.27 -17.13
C TYR A 31 -22.93 6.36 -18.34
N ILE A 32 -21.71 5.87 -18.60
CA ILE A 32 -21.40 4.97 -19.72
C ILE A 32 -22.11 3.62 -19.53
N TYR A 33 -22.08 3.08 -18.31
CA TYR A 33 -22.71 1.79 -17.99
C TYR A 33 -24.19 1.92 -17.64
N SER A 34 -24.71 3.15 -17.50
CA SER A 34 -26.10 3.44 -17.10
C SER A 34 -26.48 2.76 -15.79
N ASP A 35 -25.59 2.84 -14.80
CA ASP A 35 -25.65 2.13 -13.52
C ASP A 35 -26.66 2.69 -12.49
N GLY A 36 -27.36 3.78 -12.86
CA GLY A 36 -28.42 4.39 -12.07
C GLY A 36 -27.95 5.34 -10.95
N VAL A 37 -26.65 5.42 -10.66
CA VAL A 37 -26.11 6.20 -9.52
C VAL A 37 -25.15 7.32 -9.92
N ALA A 38 -24.85 7.44 -11.22
CA ALA A 38 -23.92 8.42 -11.77
C ALA A 38 -24.22 9.89 -11.36
N THR A 39 -25.49 10.26 -11.20
CA THR A 39 -25.91 11.61 -10.76
C THR A 39 -25.47 11.91 -9.33
N ASP A 40 -25.57 10.93 -8.44
CA ASP A 40 -25.25 11.11 -7.03
C ASP A 40 -23.74 11.12 -6.81
N ILE A 41 -22.99 10.32 -7.59
CA ILE A 41 -21.52 10.41 -7.66
C ILE A 41 -21.09 11.79 -8.20
N THR A 42 -21.81 12.32 -9.19
CA THR A 42 -21.55 13.67 -9.72
C THR A 42 -21.77 14.73 -8.63
N LEU A 43 -22.85 14.62 -7.87
CA LEU A 43 -23.13 15.51 -6.75
C LEU A 43 -22.01 15.44 -5.70
N ALA A 44 -21.55 14.24 -5.34
CA ALA A 44 -20.44 14.03 -4.42
C ALA A 44 -19.16 14.75 -4.89
N GLY A 45 -18.81 14.58 -6.17
CA GLY A 45 -17.66 15.24 -6.79
C GLY A 45 -17.76 16.77 -6.79
N VAL A 46 -18.92 17.31 -7.17
CA VAL A 46 -19.18 18.75 -7.17
C VAL A 46 -19.13 19.34 -5.76
N THR A 47 -19.70 18.65 -4.76
CA THR A 47 -19.63 19.08 -3.36
C THR A 47 -18.18 19.14 -2.87
N ALA A 48 -17.37 18.11 -3.16
CA ALA A 48 -15.96 18.11 -2.78
C ALA A 48 -15.16 19.25 -3.44
N ILE A 49 -15.38 19.50 -4.74
CA ILE A 49 -14.75 20.61 -5.47
C ILE A 49 -15.20 21.95 -4.88
N PHE A 50 -16.49 22.13 -4.62
CA PHE A 50 -17.03 23.37 -4.07
C PHE A 50 -16.40 23.71 -2.72
N VAL A 51 -16.33 22.74 -1.80
CA VAL A 51 -15.67 22.91 -0.49
C VAL A 51 -14.18 23.19 -0.67
N GLY A 52 -13.50 22.47 -1.56
CA GLY A 52 -12.09 22.67 -1.86
C GLY A 52 -11.77 24.08 -2.37
N VAL A 53 -12.53 24.55 -3.37
CA VAL A 53 -12.41 25.89 -3.94
C VAL A 53 -12.71 26.95 -2.88
N PHE A 54 -13.76 26.77 -2.08
CA PHE A 54 -14.11 27.70 -1.00
C PHE A 54 -12.95 27.87 0.01
N ILE A 55 -12.32 26.77 0.43
CA ILE A 55 -11.15 26.81 1.32
C ILE A 55 -9.98 27.51 0.62
N MET A 56 -9.72 27.19 -0.65
CA MET A 56 -8.62 27.79 -1.42
C MET A 56 -8.78 29.30 -1.61
N LEU A 57 -10.00 29.79 -1.84
CA LEU A 57 -10.29 31.21 -1.99
C LEU A 57 -10.02 31.98 -0.69
N ASN A 58 -10.47 31.43 0.44
CA ASN A 58 -10.26 32.02 1.76
C ASN A 58 -8.78 32.00 2.21
N THR A 59 -7.97 31.12 1.63
CA THR A 59 -6.55 30.93 1.97
C THR A 59 -5.58 31.44 0.90
N ARG A 60 -6.08 32.03 -0.20
CA ARG A 60 -5.29 32.45 -1.37
C ARG A 60 -4.09 33.35 -1.04
N LYS A 61 -4.21 34.18 0.01
CA LYS A 61 -3.12 35.04 0.52
C LYS A 61 -2.27 34.30 1.57
N HIS A 62 -1.63 33.19 1.19
CA HIS A 62 -0.69 32.45 2.04
C HIS A 62 0.77 32.73 1.64
N ASN A 63 1.70 32.63 2.59
CA ASN A 63 3.13 32.53 2.26
C ASN A 63 3.39 31.16 1.62
N ARG A 64 4.19 31.10 0.55
CA ARG A 64 4.51 29.88 -0.23
C ARG A 64 5.60 29.03 0.41
N GLU A 65 6.31 29.54 1.39
CA GLU A 65 7.30 28.78 2.14
C GLU A 65 6.63 27.78 3.07
N MET A 66 6.99 26.50 2.93
CA MET A 66 6.49 25.42 3.76
C MET A 66 7.62 24.84 4.61
N ASN A 67 7.44 24.88 5.93
CA ASN A 67 8.35 24.29 6.89
C ASN A 67 8.08 22.79 7.08
N LYS A 68 9.06 22.07 7.65
CA LYS A 68 8.93 20.61 7.93
C LYS A 68 7.69 20.27 8.75
N ARG A 69 7.35 21.08 9.77
CA ARG A 69 6.14 20.86 10.61
C ARG A 69 4.85 20.97 9.80
N GLU A 70 4.76 21.95 8.91
CA GLU A 70 3.59 22.13 8.03
C GLU A 70 3.48 20.96 7.05
N GLY A 71 4.60 20.45 6.54
CA GLY A 71 4.63 19.24 5.71
C GLY A 71 4.03 18.01 6.40
N TYR A 72 4.38 17.74 7.66
CA TYR A 72 3.77 16.63 8.43
C TYR A 72 2.25 16.78 8.59
N LEU A 73 1.77 18.01 8.82
CA LEU A 73 0.33 18.28 8.93
C LEU A 73 -0.38 18.08 7.59
N VAL A 74 0.19 18.60 6.49
CA VAL A 74 -0.39 18.46 5.15
C VAL A 74 -0.48 17.00 4.73
N VAL A 75 0.52 16.18 5.04
CA VAL A 75 0.49 14.74 4.70
C VAL A 75 -0.58 14.02 5.51
N THR A 76 -0.54 14.13 6.84
CA THR A 76 -1.47 13.37 7.70
C THR A 76 -2.92 13.83 7.50
N PHE A 77 -3.18 15.14 7.55
CA PHE A 77 -4.54 15.65 7.33
C PHE A 77 -4.97 15.59 5.87
N GLY A 78 -4.01 15.54 4.93
CA GLY A 78 -4.29 15.31 3.52
C GLY A 78 -4.91 13.95 3.28
N TRP A 79 -4.32 12.87 3.83
CA TRP A 79 -4.92 11.54 3.72
C TRP A 79 -6.28 11.46 4.43
N LEU A 80 -6.41 12.07 5.61
CA LEU A 80 -7.69 12.09 6.32
C LEU A 80 -8.78 12.85 5.55
N ILE A 81 -8.48 14.02 4.97
CA ILE A 81 -9.49 14.79 4.22
C ILE A 81 -9.85 14.10 2.90
N MET A 82 -8.89 13.44 2.25
CA MET A 82 -9.14 12.61 1.07
C MET A 82 -10.05 11.43 1.41
N ALA A 83 -9.80 10.75 2.54
CA ALA A 83 -10.65 9.67 3.01
C ALA A 83 -12.04 10.14 3.41
N LEU A 84 -12.16 11.26 4.13
CA LEU A 84 -13.45 11.84 4.52
C LEU A 84 -14.28 12.30 3.33
N SER A 85 -13.66 12.98 2.36
CA SER A 85 -14.38 13.36 1.14
C SER A 85 -14.67 12.17 0.25
N GLY A 86 -13.79 11.15 0.25
CA GLY A 86 -13.98 9.94 -0.53
C GLY A 86 -15.14 9.05 -0.09
N THR A 87 -15.73 9.29 1.09
CA THR A 87 -16.94 8.61 1.53
C THR A 87 -18.19 9.12 0.81
N LEU A 88 -18.15 10.34 0.27
CA LEU A 88 -19.32 11.02 -0.29
C LEU A 88 -20.01 10.20 -1.40
N PRO A 89 -19.31 9.57 -2.36
CA PRO A 89 -19.96 8.72 -3.35
C PRO A 89 -20.76 7.57 -2.72
N TYR A 90 -20.24 6.90 -1.68
CA TYR A 90 -20.96 5.80 -1.04
C TYR A 90 -22.18 6.26 -0.25
N VAL A 91 -22.09 7.42 0.41
CA VAL A 91 -23.17 7.98 1.23
C VAL A 91 -24.26 8.57 0.34
N PHE A 92 -23.92 9.29 -0.73
CA PHE A 92 -24.92 9.93 -1.59
C PHE A 92 -25.67 8.94 -2.47
N THR A 93 -25.05 7.81 -2.81
CA THR A 93 -25.68 6.73 -3.58
C THR A 93 -26.41 5.72 -2.70
N ASP A 94 -26.33 5.88 -1.36
CA ASP A 94 -26.80 4.90 -0.37
C ASP A 94 -26.25 3.47 -0.57
N THR A 95 -25.14 3.30 -1.29
CA THR A 95 -24.50 1.98 -1.49
C THR A 95 -23.80 1.47 -0.24
N ILE A 96 -23.31 2.38 0.62
CA ILE A 96 -22.84 2.06 1.97
C ILE A 96 -23.46 3.06 2.96
N PRO A 97 -24.68 2.77 3.48
CA PRO A 97 -25.43 3.74 4.29
C PRO A 97 -24.76 4.12 5.61
N SER A 98 -24.02 3.17 6.22
CA SER A 98 -23.30 3.43 7.48
C SER A 98 -22.04 4.25 7.21
N PHE A 99 -21.97 5.46 7.76
CA PHE A 99 -20.80 6.33 7.64
C PHE A 99 -19.51 5.65 8.12
N THR A 100 -19.55 4.86 9.20
CA THR A 100 -18.38 4.12 9.69
C THR A 100 -17.89 3.10 8.66
N ASN A 101 -18.82 2.40 8.00
CA ASN A 101 -18.48 1.43 6.96
C ASN A 101 -17.96 2.14 5.70
N ALA A 102 -18.60 3.23 5.28
CA ALA A 102 -18.16 4.03 4.14
C ALA A 102 -16.76 4.62 4.39
N PHE A 103 -16.51 5.14 5.59
CA PHE A 103 -15.18 5.62 5.98
C PHE A 103 -14.14 4.51 5.99
N PHE A 104 -14.47 3.34 6.55
CA PHE A 104 -13.57 2.19 6.56
C PHE A 104 -13.22 1.72 5.14
N GLU A 105 -14.21 1.54 4.27
CA GLU A 105 -13.99 1.14 2.87
C GLU A 105 -13.10 2.18 2.16
N THR A 106 -13.36 3.46 2.42
CA THR A 106 -12.63 4.57 1.78
C THR A 106 -11.19 4.70 2.28
N ILE A 107 -10.95 4.66 3.60
CA ILE A 107 -9.60 4.76 4.15
C ILE A 107 -8.78 3.54 3.80
N SER A 108 -9.39 2.35 3.78
CA SER A 108 -8.77 1.12 3.25
C SER A 108 -8.33 1.32 1.79
N GLY A 109 -9.19 1.95 0.99
CA GLY A 109 -8.88 2.43 -0.35
C GLY A 109 -7.65 3.36 -0.44
N TYR A 110 -7.70 4.54 0.18
CA TYR A 110 -6.59 5.50 0.10
C TYR A 110 -5.27 5.03 0.72
N THR A 111 -5.35 4.11 1.67
CA THR A 111 -4.18 3.49 2.28
C THR A 111 -3.67 2.28 1.50
N THR A 112 -4.35 1.92 0.40
CA THR A 112 -4.09 0.72 -0.41
C THR A 112 -3.99 -0.52 0.46
N THR A 113 -4.89 -0.64 1.44
CA THR A 113 -4.93 -1.80 2.32
C THR A 113 -5.74 -2.93 1.72
N GLY A 114 -6.87 -2.64 1.08
CA GLY A 114 -7.70 -3.68 0.45
C GLY A 114 -8.61 -4.47 1.38
N ALA A 115 -8.69 -4.11 2.67
CA ALA A 115 -9.69 -4.65 3.58
C ALA A 115 -11.07 -4.07 3.24
N SER A 116 -12.04 -4.92 2.90
CA SER A 116 -13.39 -4.48 2.53
C SER A 116 -14.43 -4.86 3.57
N ILE A 117 -15.50 -4.06 3.68
CA ILE A 117 -16.69 -4.36 4.49
C ILE A 117 -17.86 -4.87 3.64
N LEU A 118 -17.69 -5.02 2.33
CA LEU A 118 -18.77 -5.41 1.43
C LEU A 118 -18.93 -6.94 1.42
N ASN A 119 -20.16 -7.39 1.66
CA ASN A 119 -20.53 -8.81 1.57
C ASN A 119 -20.81 -9.24 0.12
N ASP A 120 -21.44 -8.35 -0.66
CA ASP A 120 -21.70 -8.56 -2.08
C ASP A 120 -21.18 -7.38 -2.89
N ILE A 121 -19.97 -7.56 -3.42
CA ILE A 121 -19.26 -6.60 -4.26
C ILE A 121 -19.92 -6.53 -5.64
N GLU A 122 -20.37 -7.65 -6.19
CA GLU A 122 -20.86 -7.73 -7.57
C GLU A 122 -22.22 -7.03 -7.75
N ALA A 123 -22.98 -6.88 -6.68
CA ALA A 123 -24.21 -6.09 -6.65
C ALA A 123 -23.97 -4.57 -6.67
N MET A 124 -22.72 -4.09 -6.53
CA MET A 124 -22.44 -2.66 -6.53
C MET A 124 -22.49 -2.08 -7.95
N PRO A 125 -23.03 -0.87 -8.13
CA PRO A 125 -23.00 -0.16 -9.40
C PRO A 125 -21.57 0.02 -9.93
N GLU A 126 -21.40 -0.01 -11.25
CA GLU A 126 -20.10 0.03 -11.92
C GLU A 126 -19.32 1.32 -11.61
N GLY A 127 -20.00 2.46 -11.48
CA GLY A 127 -19.39 3.73 -11.07
C GLY A 127 -18.81 3.66 -9.65
N ILE A 128 -19.46 2.93 -8.75
CA ILE A 128 -18.98 2.71 -7.38
C ILE A 128 -17.84 1.70 -7.34
N LEU A 129 -17.92 0.61 -8.10
CA LEU A 129 -16.81 -0.34 -8.26
C LEU A 129 -15.56 0.34 -8.83
N PHE A 130 -15.74 1.21 -9.83
CA PHE A 130 -14.66 2.00 -10.39
C PHE A 130 -14.10 2.98 -9.36
N TRP A 131 -14.95 3.66 -8.58
CA TRP A 131 -14.50 4.54 -7.51
C TRP A 131 -13.65 3.80 -6.48
N ARG A 132 -14.06 2.60 -6.04
CA ARG A 132 -13.28 1.74 -5.13
C ARG A 132 -11.87 1.52 -5.66
N SER A 133 -11.72 1.04 -6.89
CA SER A 133 -10.41 0.81 -7.51
C SER A 133 -9.62 2.10 -7.75
N LEU A 134 -10.30 3.21 -8.02
CA LEU A 134 -9.67 4.50 -8.23
C LEU A 134 -9.06 5.06 -6.92
N THR A 135 -9.68 4.81 -5.76
CA THR A 135 -9.09 5.21 -4.46
C THR A 135 -7.75 4.50 -4.20
N HIS A 136 -7.64 3.22 -4.56
CA HIS A 136 -6.38 2.47 -4.59
C HIS A 136 -5.36 3.14 -5.51
N TRP A 137 -5.76 3.44 -6.74
CA TRP A 137 -4.89 4.04 -7.73
C TRP A 137 -4.34 5.41 -7.30
N ILE A 138 -5.19 6.25 -6.69
CA ILE A 138 -4.81 7.55 -6.13
C ILE A 138 -3.88 7.37 -4.92
N GLY A 139 -4.20 6.46 -4.00
CA GLY A 139 -3.39 6.17 -2.82
C GLY A 139 -1.99 5.66 -3.17
N GLY A 140 -1.89 4.77 -4.15
CA GLY A 140 -0.64 4.24 -4.68
C GLY A 140 0.26 5.34 -5.24
N MET A 141 -0.28 6.20 -6.11
CA MET A 141 0.47 7.35 -6.62
C MET A 141 0.85 8.34 -5.51
N GLY A 142 -0.06 8.58 -4.57
CA GLY A 142 0.18 9.46 -3.42
C GLY A 142 1.44 9.07 -2.66
N ILE A 143 1.64 7.78 -2.41
CA ILE A 143 2.85 7.28 -1.74
C ILE A 143 4.09 7.34 -2.61
N ILE A 144 4.02 7.11 -3.92
CA ILE A 144 5.17 7.28 -4.81
C ILE A 144 5.67 8.75 -4.75
N VAL A 145 4.75 9.71 -4.86
CA VAL A 145 5.09 11.14 -4.80
C VAL A 145 5.60 11.53 -3.42
N LEU A 146 4.95 11.05 -2.35
CA LEU A 146 5.39 11.27 -0.98
C LEU A 146 6.82 10.76 -0.77
N ALA A 147 7.11 9.55 -1.29
CA ALA A 147 8.40 8.92 -1.19
C ALA A 147 9.48 9.79 -1.84
N VAL A 148 9.24 10.30 -3.06
CA VAL A 148 10.22 11.15 -3.75
C VAL A 148 10.36 12.54 -3.11
N ALA A 149 9.25 13.14 -2.67
CA ALA A 149 9.24 14.52 -2.20
C ALA A 149 9.73 14.69 -0.76
N ILE A 150 9.39 13.74 0.13
CA ILE A 150 9.53 13.92 1.59
C ILE A 150 10.58 13.00 2.20
N LEU A 151 10.67 11.72 1.81
CA LEU A 151 11.60 10.78 2.45
C LEU A 151 13.09 11.17 2.37
N PRO A 152 13.60 11.81 1.29
CA PRO A 152 14.99 12.30 1.28
C PRO A 152 15.26 13.36 2.37
N LEU A 153 14.26 14.18 2.71
CA LEU A 153 14.36 15.20 3.75
C LEU A 153 14.35 14.60 5.17
N LEU A 154 13.79 13.40 5.31
CA LEU A 154 13.73 12.66 6.57
C LEU A 154 15.00 11.84 6.85
N GLY A 155 15.82 11.57 5.82
CA GLY A 155 17.03 10.75 5.98
C GLY A 155 16.73 9.31 6.39
N ILE A 156 15.49 8.85 6.14
CA ILE A 156 15.01 7.51 6.45
C ILE A 156 15.15 6.65 5.19
N GLY A 157 15.75 5.46 5.31
CA GLY A 157 15.77 4.45 4.25
C GLY A 157 16.85 4.61 3.16
N GLY A 158 17.91 5.39 3.39
CA GLY A 158 19.03 5.49 2.44
C GLY A 158 18.71 6.22 1.12
N MET A 159 17.47 6.66 0.89
CA MET A 159 17.07 7.39 -0.33
C MET A 159 17.78 8.73 -0.56
N GLN A 160 18.46 9.26 0.46
CA GLN A 160 19.40 10.37 0.26
C GLN A 160 20.52 10.02 -0.72
N LEU A 161 20.91 8.74 -0.83
CA LEU A 161 21.90 8.27 -1.80
C LEU A 161 21.34 8.36 -3.23
N PHE A 162 20.07 7.98 -3.45
CA PHE A 162 19.42 8.13 -4.76
C PHE A 162 19.24 9.61 -5.15
N ALA A 163 18.96 10.49 -4.19
CA ALA A 163 18.93 11.93 -4.43
C ALA A 163 20.31 12.51 -4.80
N ALA A 164 21.39 11.90 -4.32
CA ALA A 164 22.78 12.28 -4.63
C ALA A 164 23.28 11.72 -5.98
N GLU A 165 22.66 10.65 -6.50
CA GLU A 165 23.04 9.99 -7.76
C GLU A 165 22.28 10.49 -9.01
N ALA A 166 21.33 11.41 -8.86
CA ALA A 166 20.68 12.07 -9.99
C ALA A 166 21.72 12.92 -10.75
N PRO A 167 21.90 12.75 -12.08
CA PRO A 167 22.96 13.43 -12.83
C PRO A 167 22.76 14.94 -12.83
N GLY A 168 23.80 15.69 -12.41
CA GLY A 168 23.87 17.15 -12.54
C GLY A 168 24.75 17.80 -11.45
N PRO A 169 25.33 18.98 -11.71
CA PRO A 169 26.21 19.65 -10.76
C PRO A 169 25.47 20.01 -9.46
N SER A 170 26.25 20.02 -8.38
CA SER A 170 25.90 20.29 -6.99
C SER A 170 25.07 21.56 -6.78
N ALA A 171 24.15 21.49 -5.79
CA ALA A 171 23.51 22.57 -5.05
C ALA A 171 22.81 23.69 -5.85
N ASP A 172 21.48 23.76 -5.79
CA ASP A 172 20.80 24.86 -5.05
C ASP A 172 19.28 24.93 -5.26
N LYS A 173 18.67 24.04 -6.05
CA LYS A 173 17.19 24.00 -6.13
C LYS A 173 16.72 22.54 -6.15
N LEU A 174 16.34 22.04 -4.98
CA LEU A 174 15.62 20.76 -4.82
C LEU A 174 14.22 20.81 -5.46
N HIS A 175 13.59 21.99 -5.51
CA HIS A 175 12.21 22.18 -5.98
C HIS A 175 11.93 21.79 -7.45
N PRO A 176 12.75 22.19 -8.45
CA PRO A 176 12.49 21.85 -9.86
C PRO A 176 12.64 20.36 -10.19
N ARG A 177 13.45 19.63 -9.39
CA ARG A 177 13.84 18.24 -9.71
C ARG A 177 12.88 17.19 -9.16
N ILE A 178 12.23 17.47 -8.02
CA ILE A 178 11.22 16.58 -7.43
C ILE A 178 9.99 16.47 -8.34
N THR A 179 9.53 17.60 -8.90
CA THR A 179 8.40 17.63 -9.83
C THR A 179 8.67 16.82 -11.10
N ASP A 180 9.87 16.92 -11.66
CA ASP A 180 10.25 16.16 -12.86
C ASP A 180 10.38 14.67 -12.59
N THR A 181 10.90 14.31 -11.40
CA THR A 181 10.98 12.91 -10.97
C THR A 181 9.58 12.33 -10.75
N ALA A 182 8.70 13.05 -10.05
CA ALA A 182 7.31 12.65 -9.85
C ALA A 182 6.55 12.44 -11.18
N LYS A 183 6.74 13.33 -12.16
CA LYS A 183 6.17 13.16 -13.51
C LYS A 183 6.66 11.89 -14.22
N ARG A 184 7.94 11.55 -14.09
CA ARG A 184 8.50 10.32 -14.69
C ARG A 184 7.96 9.07 -14.03
N LEU A 185 7.84 9.06 -12.70
CA LEU A 185 7.27 7.92 -11.99
C LEU A 185 5.78 7.77 -12.26
N TRP A 186 5.05 8.88 -12.41
CA TRP A 186 3.65 8.87 -12.89
C TRP A 186 3.52 8.16 -14.23
N LEU A 187 4.36 8.48 -15.21
CA LEU A 187 4.32 7.83 -16.52
C LEU A 187 4.57 6.32 -16.44
N ILE A 188 5.44 5.86 -15.54
CA ILE A 188 5.66 4.43 -15.29
C ILE A 188 4.42 3.80 -14.65
N TYR A 189 3.84 4.48 -13.65
CA TYR A 189 2.64 4.01 -12.96
C TYR A 189 1.46 3.84 -13.91
N VAL A 190 1.13 4.88 -14.70
CA VAL A 190 0.08 4.81 -15.72
C VAL A 190 0.43 3.81 -16.82
N GLY A 191 1.70 3.74 -17.23
CA GLY A 191 2.18 2.80 -18.24
C GLY A 191 2.03 1.34 -17.81
N TYR A 192 2.33 1.03 -16.56
CA TYR A 192 2.10 -0.30 -15.98
C TYR A 192 0.61 -0.62 -15.90
N THR A 193 -0.23 0.31 -15.41
CA THR A 193 -1.68 0.10 -15.36
C THR A 193 -2.24 -0.19 -16.76
N ALA A 194 -1.87 0.60 -17.77
CA ALA A 194 -2.34 0.41 -19.14
C ALA A 194 -1.84 -0.91 -19.76
N ALA A 195 -0.58 -1.28 -19.53
CA ALA A 195 -0.01 -2.53 -20.02
C ALA A 195 -0.68 -3.75 -19.39
N GLU A 196 -0.89 -3.73 -18.07
CA GLU A 196 -1.60 -4.80 -17.37
C GLU A 196 -3.04 -4.92 -17.84
N THR A 197 -3.75 -3.79 -18.03
CA THR A 197 -5.14 -3.79 -18.51
C THR A 197 -5.23 -4.45 -19.89
N LEU A 198 -4.29 -4.12 -20.78
CA LEU A 198 -4.22 -4.72 -22.10
C LEU A 198 -3.98 -6.24 -22.01
N PHE A 199 -2.99 -6.67 -21.24
CA PHE A 199 -2.67 -8.10 -21.13
C PHE A 199 -3.80 -8.91 -20.45
N LEU A 200 -4.44 -8.36 -19.43
CA LEU A 200 -5.60 -9.00 -18.79
C LEU A 200 -6.80 -9.10 -19.71
N SER A 201 -7.08 -8.04 -20.49
CA SER A 201 -8.15 -8.08 -21.47
C SER A 201 -7.89 -9.11 -22.57
N LEU A 202 -6.63 -9.22 -23.03
CA LEU A 202 -6.22 -10.25 -23.99
C LEU A 202 -6.27 -11.68 -23.42
N ALA A 203 -6.11 -11.83 -22.11
CA ALA A 203 -6.21 -13.12 -21.41
C ALA A 203 -7.67 -13.56 -21.11
N GLY A 204 -8.67 -12.76 -21.51
CA GLY A 204 -10.09 -13.08 -21.41
C GLY A 204 -10.86 -12.36 -20.31
N MET A 205 -10.24 -11.44 -19.58
CA MET A 205 -10.93 -10.59 -18.60
C MET A 205 -11.72 -9.48 -19.32
N SER A 206 -12.90 -9.11 -18.82
CA SER A 206 -13.64 -7.96 -19.36
C SER A 206 -12.79 -6.69 -19.25
N PHE A 207 -12.95 -5.73 -20.17
CA PHE A 207 -12.16 -4.50 -20.11
C PHE A 207 -12.38 -3.74 -18.78
N PHE A 208 -13.61 -3.76 -18.26
CA PHE A 208 -13.96 -3.17 -16.98
C PHE A 208 -13.24 -3.86 -15.81
N ASP A 209 -13.28 -5.18 -15.75
CA ASP A 209 -12.58 -5.91 -14.70
C ASP A 209 -11.05 -5.72 -14.83
N ALA A 210 -10.53 -5.73 -16.06
CA ALA A 210 -9.11 -5.59 -16.34
C ALA A 210 -8.55 -4.24 -15.87
N ILE A 211 -9.25 -3.14 -16.14
CA ILE A 211 -8.78 -1.81 -15.70
C ILE A 211 -8.88 -1.65 -14.18
N ASN A 212 -9.94 -2.17 -13.56
CA ASN A 212 -10.11 -2.14 -12.11
C ASN A 212 -9.01 -2.94 -11.40
N HIS A 213 -8.77 -4.18 -11.84
CA HIS A 213 -7.73 -5.02 -11.28
C HIS A 213 -6.34 -4.43 -11.51
N SER A 214 -6.06 -3.88 -12.70
CA SER A 214 -4.76 -3.24 -12.97
C SER A 214 -4.50 -2.03 -12.08
N MET A 215 -5.54 -1.23 -11.79
CA MET A 215 -5.43 -0.12 -10.85
C MET A 215 -5.03 -0.62 -9.46
N CYS A 216 -5.67 -1.70 -9.00
CA CYS A 216 -5.44 -2.32 -7.69
C CYS A 216 -4.13 -3.10 -7.59
N THR A 217 -3.63 -3.72 -8.68
CA THR A 217 -2.34 -4.41 -8.71
C THR A 217 -1.20 -3.42 -8.62
N VAL A 218 -1.17 -2.40 -9.51
CA VAL A 218 -0.04 -1.46 -9.58
C VAL A 218 0.02 -0.58 -8.33
N SER A 219 -1.12 -0.29 -7.70
CA SER A 219 -1.17 0.40 -6.41
C SER A 219 -0.84 -0.49 -5.22
N THR A 220 -0.67 -1.80 -5.41
CA THR A 220 -0.58 -2.84 -4.37
C THR A 220 -1.67 -2.67 -3.32
N GLY A 221 -2.94 -2.72 -3.76
CA GLY A 221 -4.10 -2.52 -2.88
C GLY A 221 -5.10 -3.67 -2.84
N GLY A 222 -5.31 -4.44 -3.92
CA GLY A 222 -6.04 -5.71 -3.83
C GLY A 222 -7.57 -5.70 -3.84
N PHE A 223 -8.21 -4.56 -4.04
CA PHE A 223 -9.66 -4.54 -4.27
C PHE A 223 -9.98 -5.23 -5.60
N SER A 224 -11.08 -5.98 -5.59
CA SER A 224 -11.61 -6.70 -6.74
C SER A 224 -13.02 -6.23 -7.04
N THR A 225 -13.44 -6.42 -8.29
CA THR A 225 -14.82 -6.32 -8.75
C THR A 225 -15.62 -7.59 -8.48
N LYS A 226 -14.95 -8.66 -8.02
CA LYS A 226 -15.53 -9.98 -7.74
C LYS A 226 -15.45 -10.31 -6.26
N ASN A 227 -16.48 -11.02 -5.76
CA ASN A 227 -16.56 -11.44 -4.35
C ASN A 227 -15.37 -12.34 -3.97
N GLU A 228 -14.99 -13.24 -4.86
CA GLU A 228 -13.88 -14.19 -4.66
C GLU A 228 -12.50 -13.62 -5.03
N SER A 229 -12.37 -12.30 -5.16
CA SER A 229 -11.12 -11.66 -5.58
C SER A 229 -10.62 -12.21 -6.94
N LEU A 230 -9.40 -12.74 -7.02
CA LEU A 230 -8.89 -13.41 -8.22
C LEU A 230 -9.18 -14.90 -8.27
N ALA A 231 -9.74 -15.47 -7.21
CA ALA A 231 -10.15 -16.87 -7.22
C ALA A 231 -11.28 -17.12 -8.23
N PHE A 232 -12.07 -16.08 -8.55
CA PHE A 232 -13.05 -16.09 -9.65
C PHE A 232 -12.44 -16.52 -11.00
N TRP A 233 -11.16 -16.22 -11.24
CA TRP A 233 -10.44 -16.62 -12.46
C TRP A 233 -9.46 -17.79 -12.23
N ASN A 234 -9.70 -18.66 -11.23
CA ASN A 234 -8.84 -19.82 -10.98
C ASN A 234 -8.77 -20.78 -12.18
N ASP A 235 -9.82 -20.86 -13.00
CA ASP A 235 -9.84 -21.65 -14.25
C ASP A 235 -8.97 -21.07 -15.37
N SER A 236 -8.46 -19.83 -15.22
CA SER A 236 -7.58 -19.17 -16.18
C SER A 236 -6.23 -18.82 -15.54
N PRO A 237 -5.28 -19.79 -15.47
CA PRO A 237 -3.97 -19.57 -14.87
C PRO A 237 -3.22 -18.35 -15.45
N MET A 238 -3.43 -18.05 -16.74
CA MET A 238 -2.77 -16.93 -17.43
C MET A 238 -3.06 -15.57 -16.77
N ILE A 239 -4.29 -15.34 -16.31
CA ILE A 239 -4.69 -14.10 -15.62
C ILE A 239 -3.86 -13.91 -14.34
N GLN A 240 -3.69 -14.99 -13.57
CA GLN A 240 -2.91 -14.95 -12.34
C GLN A 240 -1.43 -14.74 -12.59
N TYR A 241 -0.87 -15.35 -13.64
CA TYR A 241 0.53 -15.12 -14.02
C TYR A 241 0.79 -13.68 -14.47
N ILE A 242 -0.13 -13.07 -15.21
CA ILE A 242 -0.03 -11.65 -15.56
C ILE A 242 0.00 -10.80 -14.29
N ILE A 243 -0.96 -11.01 -13.38
CA ILE A 243 -1.04 -10.21 -12.14
C ILE A 243 0.18 -10.48 -11.24
N MET A 244 0.70 -11.70 -11.16
CA MET A 244 1.95 -12.00 -10.45
C MET A 244 3.13 -11.18 -10.95
N VAL A 245 3.27 -11.02 -12.27
CA VAL A 245 4.34 -10.20 -12.86
C VAL A 245 4.17 -8.74 -12.46
N PHE A 246 2.96 -8.18 -12.56
CA PHE A 246 2.72 -6.78 -12.20
C PHE A 246 2.77 -6.52 -10.70
N MET A 247 2.34 -7.46 -9.84
CA MET A 247 2.58 -7.41 -8.39
C MET A 247 4.08 -7.35 -8.08
N PHE A 248 4.87 -8.21 -8.73
CA PHE A 248 6.32 -8.19 -8.56
C PHE A 248 6.94 -6.84 -8.96
N LEU A 249 6.52 -6.27 -10.10
CA LEU A 249 6.99 -4.98 -10.60
C LEU A 249 6.52 -3.79 -9.73
N ALA A 250 5.30 -3.84 -9.21
CA ALA A 250 4.73 -2.83 -8.32
C ALA A 250 5.41 -2.83 -6.95
N GLY A 251 5.79 -4.00 -6.43
CA GLY A 251 6.57 -4.16 -5.20
C GLY A 251 8.07 -3.82 -5.35
N MET A 252 8.55 -3.61 -6.58
CA MET A 252 9.91 -3.15 -6.84
C MET A 252 10.00 -1.61 -6.70
N ASN A 253 11.21 -1.11 -6.44
CA ASN A 253 11.47 0.32 -6.44
C ASN A 253 11.21 0.93 -7.85
N PHE A 254 10.28 1.88 -7.94
CA PHE A 254 9.91 2.51 -9.23
C PHE A 254 11.07 3.31 -9.88
N VAL A 255 12.08 3.74 -9.10
CA VAL A 255 13.30 4.34 -9.65
C VAL A 255 14.14 3.31 -10.40
N LEU A 256 14.16 2.05 -9.94
CA LEU A 256 14.81 0.96 -10.67
C LEU A 256 14.06 0.63 -11.96
N SER A 257 12.72 0.62 -11.93
CA SER A 257 11.87 0.52 -13.13
C SER A 257 12.22 1.60 -14.16
N TYR A 258 12.39 2.85 -13.73
CA TYR A 258 12.83 3.93 -14.61
C TYR A 258 14.17 3.66 -15.29
N PHE A 259 15.15 3.12 -14.56
CA PHE A 259 16.44 2.75 -15.15
C PHE A 259 16.33 1.59 -16.14
N ALA A 260 15.41 0.65 -15.93
CA ALA A 260 15.10 -0.41 -16.89
C ALA A 260 14.68 0.16 -18.25
N PHE A 261 13.71 1.09 -18.24
CA PHE A 261 13.21 1.76 -19.45
C PHE A 261 14.27 2.62 -20.16
N LYS A 262 15.33 3.03 -19.46
CA LYS A 262 16.48 3.72 -20.06
C LYS A 262 17.60 2.77 -20.53
N GLY A 263 17.35 1.46 -20.56
CA GLY A 263 18.30 0.44 -21.00
C GLY A 263 19.42 0.14 -20.01
N ARG A 264 19.32 0.60 -18.75
CA ARG A 264 20.37 0.44 -17.72
C ARG A 264 20.08 -0.72 -16.76
N VAL A 265 19.70 -1.87 -17.31
CA VAL A 265 19.28 -3.07 -16.54
C VAL A 265 20.37 -3.56 -15.57
N GLN A 266 21.64 -3.33 -15.90
CA GLN A 266 22.78 -3.67 -15.04
C GLN A 266 22.71 -3.05 -13.64
N ARG A 267 22.04 -1.89 -13.48
CA ARG A 267 21.84 -1.26 -12.18
C ARG A 267 20.90 -2.06 -11.29
N ILE A 268 19.86 -2.66 -11.88
CA ILE A 268 18.84 -3.45 -11.17
C ILE A 268 19.47 -4.74 -10.65
N ILE A 269 20.20 -5.45 -11.50
CA ILE A 269 20.83 -6.74 -11.15
C ILE A 269 21.93 -6.55 -10.11
N ARG A 270 22.55 -5.37 -10.02
CA ARG A 270 23.60 -5.07 -9.04
C ARG A 270 23.05 -4.55 -7.71
N ASP A 271 21.85 -4.01 -7.69
CA ASP A 271 21.21 -3.46 -6.50
C ASP A 271 21.01 -4.53 -5.41
N GLU A 272 21.41 -4.21 -4.18
CA GLU A 272 21.36 -5.15 -3.06
C GLU A 272 19.94 -5.35 -2.51
N GLU A 273 19.09 -4.32 -2.56
CA GLU A 273 17.69 -4.42 -2.15
C GLU A 273 16.91 -5.31 -3.11
N PHE A 274 17.04 -5.08 -4.43
CA PHE A 274 16.40 -5.90 -5.46
C PHE A 274 16.79 -7.38 -5.34
N LYS A 275 18.08 -7.67 -5.15
CA LYS A 275 18.56 -9.05 -4.94
C LYS A 275 17.93 -9.69 -3.72
N LEU A 276 17.80 -8.96 -2.60
CA LEU A 276 17.20 -9.51 -1.39
C LEU A 276 15.70 -9.75 -1.59
N TYR A 277 14.99 -8.79 -2.18
CA TYR A 277 13.57 -8.89 -2.51
C TYR A 277 13.28 -10.12 -3.38
N TRP A 278 14.03 -10.29 -4.48
CA TRP A 278 13.92 -11.47 -5.35
C TRP A 278 14.22 -12.79 -4.61
N ARG A 279 15.28 -12.83 -3.79
CA ARG A 279 15.65 -14.03 -3.03
C ARG A 279 14.58 -14.41 -2.00
N PHE A 280 14.03 -13.43 -1.29
CA PHE A 280 12.95 -13.65 -0.33
C PHE A 280 11.73 -14.25 -1.02
N LEU A 281 11.26 -13.64 -2.11
CA LEU A 281 10.12 -14.17 -2.86
C LEU A 281 10.37 -15.59 -3.37
N LEU A 282 11.55 -15.86 -3.95
CA LEU A 282 11.89 -17.19 -4.46
C LEU A 282 11.90 -18.25 -3.33
N ILE A 283 12.52 -17.93 -2.19
CA ILE A 283 12.59 -18.85 -1.05
C ILE A 283 11.20 -19.12 -0.51
N PHE A 284 10.41 -18.07 -0.26
CA PHE A 284 9.08 -18.22 0.33
C PHE A 284 8.12 -18.93 -0.61
N ALA A 285 8.14 -18.61 -1.90
CA ALA A 285 7.32 -19.29 -2.90
C ALA A 285 7.69 -20.78 -3.00
N THR A 286 8.98 -21.12 -2.93
CA THR A 286 9.45 -22.51 -2.94
C THR A 286 8.96 -23.28 -1.70
N VAL A 287 9.09 -22.67 -0.51
CA VAL A 287 8.61 -23.28 0.74
C VAL A 287 7.10 -23.48 0.69
N SER A 288 6.34 -22.46 0.30
CA SER A 288 4.88 -22.55 0.17
C SER A 288 4.47 -23.62 -0.84
N ALA A 289 5.03 -23.61 -2.05
CA ALA A 289 4.69 -24.57 -3.09
C ALA A 289 4.97 -26.03 -2.69
N LEU A 290 6.12 -26.30 -2.05
CA LEU A 290 6.45 -27.64 -1.56
C LEU A 290 5.45 -28.11 -0.50
N ILE A 291 5.10 -27.25 0.46
CA ILE A 291 4.17 -27.62 1.53
C ILE A 291 2.76 -27.82 0.98
N ILE A 292 2.31 -26.96 0.05
CA ILE A 292 1.02 -27.12 -0.62
C ILE A 292 0.98 -28.47 -1.35
N TYR A 293 2.00 -28.77 -2.16
CA TYR A 293 2.05 -30.00 -2.96
C TYR A 293 2.08 -31.28 -2.11
N PHE A 294 2.82 -31.30 -0.99
CA PHE A 294 3.01 -32.52 -0.21
C PHE A 294 2.06 -32.67 1.00
N ARG A 295 1.44 -31.59 1.48
CA ARG A 295 0.75 -31.57 2.79
C ARG A 295 -0.59 -30.88 2.80
N ALA A 296 -0.90 -29.97 1.87
CA ALA A 296 -2.17 -29.28 1.89
C ALA A 296 -3.29 -30.19 1.33
N ASP A 297 -4.47 -30.06 1.91
CA ASP A 297 -5.69 -30.67 1.39
C ASP A 297 -6.53 -29.59 0.70
N PRO A 298 -6.60 -29.59 -0.65
CA PRO A 298 -7.40 -28.62 -1.39
C PRO A 298 -8.89 -28.67 -1.05
N SER A 299 -9.40 -29.80 -0.56
CA SER A 299 -10.82 -29.96 -0.21
C SER A 299 -11.23 -29.25 1.08
N ALA A 300 -10.24 -28.84 1.88
CA ALA A 300 -10.48 -28.10 3.12
C ALA A 300 -10.83 -26.62 2.87
N SER A 301 -10.56 -26.08 1.68
CA SER A 301 -10.87 -24.68 1.35
C SER A 301 -12.29 -24.54 0.81
N THR A 302 -12.92 -23.40 1.11
CA THR A 302 -14.18 -22.98 0.46
C THR A 302 -13.98 -22.51 -0.98
N VAL A 303 -12.73 -22.25 -1.37
CA VAL A 303 -12.35 -21.79 -2.71
C VAL A 303 -12.05 -22.99 -3.62
N ASN A 304 -12.64 -22.99 -4.81
CA ASN A 304 -12.35 -24.03 -5.80
C ASN A 304 -10.94 -23.87 -6.37
N HIS A 305 -10.18 -24.97 -6.40
CA HIS A 305 -8.81 -25.03 -6.90
C HIS A 305 -8.69 -25.91 -8.16
N PRO A 306 -9.22 -25.47 -9.32
CA PRO A 306 -9.07 -26.19 -10.58
C PRO A 306 -7.60 -26.38 -10.95
N MET A 307 -7.23 -27.62 -11.25
CA MET A 307 -5.86 -28.02 -11.58
C MET A 307 -5.66 -28.10 -13.09
N VAL A 308 -5.95 -26.98 -13.78
CA VAL A 308 -6.00 -26.90 -15.25
C VAL A 308 -4.71 -27.41 -15.91
N TRP A 309 -3.55 -27.10 -15.32
CA TRP A 309 -2.22 -27.51 -15.82
C TRP A 309 -1.53 -28.55 -14.91
N GLY A 310 -2.30 -29.19 -14.02
CA GLY A 310 -1.83 -30.23 -13.10
C GLY A 310 -1.60 -29.78 -11.65
N GLU A 311 -1.47 -30.76 -10.76
CA GLU A 311 -1.36 -30.55 -9.30
C GLU A 311 -0.11 -29.74 -8.91
N ALA A 312 1.04 -30.06 -9.50
CA ALA A 312 2.29 -29.38 -9.18
C ALA A 312 2.29 -27.91 -9.63
N GLU A 313 1.72 -27.63 -10.81
CA GLU A 313 1.54 -26.25 -11.29
C GLU A 313 0.60 -25.47 -10.36
N SER A 314 -0.53 -26.06 -9.98
CA SER A 314 -1.50 -25.43 -9.08
C SER A 314 -0.86 -25.05 -7.74
N ALA A 315 -0.07 -25.95 -7.15
CA ALA A 315 0.66 -25.69 -5.91
C ALA A 315 1.69 -24.55 -6.06
N ILE A 316 2.42 -24.52 -7.17
CA ILE A 316 3.38 -23.46 -7.47
C ILE A 316 2.66 -22.13 -7.69
N ARG A 317 1.60 -22.11 -8.50
CA ARG A 317 0.85 -20.91 -8.86
C ARG A 317 0.22 -20.27 -7.63
N HIS A 318 -0.56 -21.03 -6.85
CA HIS A 318 -1.21 -20.50 -5.65
C HIS A 318 -0.21 -20.13 -4.55
N GLY A 319 0.85 -20.94 -4.36
CA GLY A 319 1.92 -20.63 -3.41
C GLY A 319 2.68 -19.35 -3.75
N LEU A 320 3.09 -19.21 -5.01
CA LEU A 320 3.78 -18.01 -5.51
C LEU A 320 2.86 -16.78 -5.48
N PHE A 321 1.59 -16.95 -5.91
CA PHE A 321 0.62 -15.87 -5.96
C PHE A 321 0.39 -15.29 -4.56
N GLN A 322 0.11 -16.15 -3.57
CA GLN A 322 -0.15 -15.69 -2.20
C GLN A 322 1.10 -15.08 -1.54
N VAL A 323 2.28 -15.66 -1.78
CA VAL A 323 3.54 -15.07 -1.31
C VAL A 323 3.75 -13.67 -1.89
N LEU A 324 3.53 -13.50 -3.19
CA LEU A 324 3.59 -12.18 -3.83
C LEU A 324 2.54 -11.24 -3.25
N ALA A 325 1.28 -11.67 -3.15
CA ALA A 325 0.19 -10.85 -2.64
C ALA A 325 0.44 -10.34 -1.21
N VAL A 326 0.95 -11.19 -0.32
CA VAL A 326 1.25 -10.80 1.08
C VAL A 326 2.51 -9.95 1.18
N VAL A 327 3.63 -10.36 0.56
CA VAL A 327 4.92 -9.64 0.69
C VAL A 327 4.90 -8.28 -0.02
N THR A 328 4.22 -8.19 -1.17
CA THR A 328 4.02 -6.91 -1.86
C THR A 328 2.88 -6.09 -1.27
N THR A 329 2.20 -6.63 -0.26
CA THR A 329 1.02 -6.07 0.40
C THR A 329 -0.09 -5.73 -0.60
N THR A 330 -0.20 -6.49 -1.69
CA THR A 330 -1.27 -6.33 -2.66
C THR A 330 -2.56 -6.94 -2.15
N GLY A 331 -2.51 -8.07 -1.42
CA GLY A 331 -3.70 -8.61 -0.75
C GLY A 331 -4.74 -9.30 -1.65
N PHE A 332 -4.46 -9.53 -2.94
CA PHE A 332 -5.33 -10.36 -3.77
C PHE A 332 -5.36 -11.81 -3.27
N VAL A 333 -6.50 -12.46 -3.44
CA VAL A 333 -6.73 -13.82 -2.96
C VAL A 333 -7.06 -14.73 -4.14
N THR A 334 -6.30 -15.81 -4.27
CA THR A 334 -6.61 -16.93 -5.19
C THR A 334 -6.90 -18.24 -4.43
N ALA A 335 -6.60 -18.25 -3.13
CA ALA A 335 -6.68 -19.42 -2.26
C ALA A 335 -6.67 -19.00 -0.80
N ASP A 336 -7.34 -19.77 0.05
CA ASP A 336 -7.27 -19.59 1.48
C ASP A 336 -6.00 -20.22 2.06
N PHE A 337 -4.97 -19.40 2.31
CA PHE A 337 -3.71 -19.88 2.88
C PHE A 337 -3.82 -20.29 4.36
N THR A 338 -4.90 -19.93 5.05
CA THR A 338 -5.15 -20.29 6.45
C THR A 338 -5.62 -21.75 6.57
N ALA A 339 -6.30 -22.26 5.53
CA ALA A 339 -6.82 -23.63 5.47
C ALA A 339 -5.78 -24.68 5.06
N TRP A 340 -4.63 -24.29 4.50
CA TRP A 340 -3.66 -25.27 3.95
C TRP A 340 -2.97 -26.11 5.02
N THR A 341 -2.26 -25.49 5.96
CA THR A 341 -1.61 -26.14 7.09
C THR A 341 -1.35 -25.13 8.22
N PRO A 342 -1.28 -25.57 9.49
CA PRO A 342 -0.91 -24.69 10.61
C PRO A 342 0.46 -24.03 10.43
N PHE A 343 1.40 -24.71 9.76
CA PHE A 343 2.70 -24.14 9.44
C PHE A 343 2.55 -22.96 8.48
N LEU A 344 1.78 -23.11 7.39
CA LEU A 344 1.59 -22.04 6.42
C LEU A 344 0.84 -20.85 7.02
N LEU A 345 -0.12 -21.08 7.92
CA LEU A 345 -0.78 -20.01 8.67
C LEU A 345 0.25 -19.11 9.41
N VAL A 346 1.12 -19.72 10.22
CA VAL A 346 2.15 -18.97 10.96
C VAL A 346 3.21 -18.38 10.02
N PHE A 347 3.53 -19.09 8.93
CA PHE A 347 4.47 -18.64 7.92
C PHE A 347 3.99 -17.36 7.23
N PHE A 348 2.75 -17.34 6.73
CA PHE A 348 2.13 -16.18 6.10
C PHE A 348 1.92 -15.03 7.09
N PHE A 349 1.59 -15.33 8.36
CA PHE A 349 1.58 -14.32 9.41
C PHE A 349 2.94 -13.62 9.55
N GLY A 350 4.04 -14.37 9.50
CA GLY A 350 5.39 -13.80 9.47
C GLY A 350 5.66 -12.93 8.23
N LEU A 351 5.13 -13.33 7.07
CA LEU A 351 5.28 -12.57 5.82
C LEU A 351 4.56 -11.21 5.86
N MET A 352 3.50 -11.04 6.65
CA MET A 352 2.79 -9.75 6.80
C MET A 352 3.67 -8.63 7.37
N PHE A 353 4.78 -8.95 8.06
CA PHE A 353 5.73 -7.97 8.57
C PHE A 353 6.75 -7.52 7.50
N LEU A 354 6.82 -8.23 6.37
CA LEU A 354 7.65 -7.87 5.22
C LEU A 354 6.83 -6.99 4.27
N GLY A 355 7.44 -5.93 3.77
CA GLY A 355 6.90 -5.14 2.67
C GLY A 355 7.79 -5.21 1.43
N GLY A 356 7.31 -4.63 0.34
CA GLY A 356 8.10 -4.44 -0.89
C GLY A 356 9.34 -3.56 -0.71
N SER A 357 9.95 -3.20 -1.83
CA SER A 357 11.15 -2.35 -1.86
C SER A 357 10.83 -0.91 -1.43
N ALA A 358 11.82 -0.15 -0.94
CA ALA A 358 11.65 1.28 -0.73
C ALA A 358 11.37 1.99 -2.06
N GLY A 359 10.44 2.95 -2.07
CA GLY A 359 10.01 3.63 -3.31
C GLY A 359 9.09 2.77 -4.21
N SER A 360 8.54 1.69 -3.67
CA SER A 360 7.39 0.96 -4.24
C SER A 360 6.06 1.50 -3.72
N THR A 361 4.95 1.01 -4.27
CA THR A 361 3.59 1.25 -3.76
C THR A 361 3.23 0.39 -2.56
N SER A 362 4.02 -0.64 -2.20
CA SER A 362 3.70 -1.55 -1.08
C SER A 362 3.62 -0.84 0.27
N GLY A 363 3.07 -1.50 1.28
CA GLY A 363 3.10 -1.12 2.69
C GLY A 363 4.24 -1.81 3.46
N GLY A 364 4.00 -2.05 4.75
CA GLY A 364 4.85 -2.86 5.64
C GLY A 364 6.27 -2.35 5.88
N VAL A 365 7.06 -3.16 6.59
CA VAL A 365 8.47 -2.86 6.84
C VAL A 365 9.29 -3.21 5.58
N LYS A 366 9.78 -2.19 4.88
CA LYS A 366 10.49 -2.33 3.59
C LYS A 366 11.67 -3.31 3.62
N VAL A 367 11.94 -3.95 2.48
CA VAL A 367 13.07 -4.89 2.31
C VAL A 367 14.41 -4.25 2.69
N VAL A 368 14.67 -2.99 2.32
CA VAL A 368 15.92 -2.30 2.72
C VAL A 368 16.10 -2.22 4.25
N ARG A 369 15.02 -2.08 5.02
CA ARG A 369 15.12 -2.02 6.50
C ARG A 369 15.53 -3.36 7.05
N HIS A 370 14.95 -4.45 6.55
CA HIS A 370 15.34 -5.80 6.89
C HIS A 370 16.80 -6.06 6.54
N LEU A 371 17.24 -5.69 5.33
CA LEU A 371 18.63 -5.83 4.89
C LEU A 371 19.60 -5.14 5.86
N ILE A 372 19.34 -3.89 6.21
CA ILE A 372 20.20 -3.09 7.09
C ILE A 372 20.19 -3.65 8.52
N LEU A 373 19.03 -4.03 9.05
CA LEU A 373 18.91 -4.62 10.39
C LEU A 373 19.67 -5.94 10.49
N ILE A 374 19.45 -6.86 9.54
CA ILE A 374 20.14 -8.15 9.49
C ILE A 374 21.66 -7.95 9.40
N ARG A 375 22.13 -7.09 8.50
CA ARG A 375 23.57 -6.78 8.38
C ARG A 375 24.13 -6.16 9.65
N ASN A 376 23.42 -5.21 10.26
CA ASN A 376 23.87 -4.62 11.52
C ASN A 376 23.98 -5.69 12.61
N SER A 377 22.99 -6.57 12.75
CA SER A 377 23.01 -7.65 13.76
C SER A 377 24.21 -8.58 13.58
N PHE A 378 24.52 -8.99 12.34
CA PHE A 378 25.74 -9.77 12.05
C PHE A 378 27.03 -9.00 12.35
N LEU A 379 27.04 -7.68 12.12
CA LEU A 379 28.18 -6.83 12.45
C LEU A 379 28.36 -6.64 13.96
N GLU A 380 27.28 -6.60 14.76
CA GLU A 380 27.42 -6.55 16.22
C GLU A 380 28.14 -7.79 16.76
N PHE A 381 27.82 -8.99 16.27
CA PHE A 381 28.58 -10.19 16.65
C PHE A 381 30.09 -10.06 16.34
N LYS A 382 30.44 -9.44 15.21
CA LYS A 382 31.85 -9.17 14.86
C LYS A 382 32.48 -8.11 15.76
N ARG A 383 31.75 -7.05 16.12
CA ARG A 383 32.24 -6.02 17.05
C ARG A 383 32.47 -6.57 18.44
N THR A 384 31.63 -7.49 18.91
CA THR A 384 31.84 -8.19 20.19
C THR A 384 33.15 -8.98 20.20
N LEU A 385 33.53 -9.61 19.08
CA LEU A 385 34.81 -10.33 18.95
C LEU A 385 36.00 -9.39 18.71
N HIS A 386 35.77 -8.23 18.08
CA HIS A 386 36.80 -7.26 17.71
C HIS A 386 36.40 -5.83 18.12
N PRO A 387 36.53 -5.48 19.41
CA PRO A 387 35.98 -4.21 19.95
C PRO A 387 36.63 -2.95 19.37
N ASN A 388 37.87 -3.04 18.87
CA ASN A 388 38.57 -1.92 18.25
C ASN A 388 38.32 -1.82 16.73
N ALA A 389 37.55 -2.74 16.14
CA ALA A 389 37.30 -2.73 14.69
C ALA A 389 36.17 -1.76 14.33
N VAL A 390 36.49 -0.78 13.47
CA VAL A 390 35.49 0.11 12.88
C VAL A 390 34.80 -0.61 11.72
N LEU A 391 33.65 -1.22 12.02
CA LEU A 391 32.88 -2.02 11.08
C LEU A 391 31.57 -1.30 10.71
N PRO A 392 31.57 -0.43 9.67
CA PRO A 392 30.36 0.26 9.24
C PRO A 392 29.43 -0.69 8.48
N VAL A 393 28.12 -0.46 8.63
CA VAL A 393 27.11 -1.14 7.79
C VAL A 393 27.25 -0.59 6.37
N ARG A 394 27.32 -1.48 5.37
CA ARG A 394 27.38 -1.09 3.95
C ARG A 394 26.05 -1.37 3.24
N TYR A 395 25.72 -0.55 2.25
CA TYR A 395 24.61 -0.72 1.32
C TYR A 395 25.00 -0.20 -0.07
N ASN A 396 24.79 -1.02 -1.11
CA ASN A 396 25.20 -0.73 -2.50
C ASN A 396 26.67 -0.25 -2.63
N GLY A 397 27.57 -0.84 -1.83
CA GLY A 397 29.00 -0.48 -1.83
C GLY A 397 29.36 0.76 -1.00
N HIS A 398 28.38 1.51 -0.47
CA HIS A 398 28.59 2.70 0.34
C HIS A 398 28.40 2.42 1.84
N SER A 399 29.15 3.14 2.68
CA SER A 399 28.97 3.10 4.14
C SER A 399 27.73 3.90 4.54
N ILE A 400 26.84 3.29 5.32
CA ILE A 400 25.69 3.98 5.92
C ILE A 400 26.12 4.62 7.24
N SER A 401 25.64 5.84 7.51
CA SER A 401 25.89 6.51 8.79
C SER A 401 25.15 5.83 9.94
N GLU A 402 25.75 5.81 11.13
CA GLU A 402 25.14 5.21 12.31
C GLU A 402 23.77 5.81 12.64
N LYS A 403 23.59 7.11 12.39
CA LYS A 403 22.30 7.79 12.57
C LYS A 403 21.17 7.15 11.76
N ILE A 404 21.44 6.74 10.52
CA ILE A 404 20.43 6.06 9.68
C ILE A 404 20.10 4.68 10.27
N VAL A 405 21.11 3.94 10.73
CA VAL A 405 20.92 2.64 11.38
C VAL A 405 20.08 2.79 12.66
N PHE A 406 20.36 3.79 13.49
CA PHE A 406 19.56 4.09 14.69
C PHE A 406 18.11 4.45 14.34
N ASN A 407 17.89 5.26 13.30
CA ASN A 407 16.54 5.58 12.85
C ASN A 407 15.77 4.34 12.38
N ILE A 408 16.44 3.40 11.69
CA ILE A 408 15.82 2.13 11.25
C ILE A 408 15.48 1.23 12.45
N LYS A 409 16.38 1.13 13.44
CA LYS A 409 16.10 0.40 14.69
C LYS A 409 14.90 1.01 15.43
N GLY A 410 14.88 2.33 15.56
CA GLY A 410 13.77 3.07 16.17
C GLY A 410 12.45 2.86 15.42
N PHE A 411 12.47 2.88 14.08
CA PHE A 411 11.31 2.55 13.27
C PHE A 411 10.77 1.15 13.59
N PHE A 412 11.65 0.13 13.60
CA PHE A 412 11.25 -1.25 13.84
C PHE A 412 10.64 -1.44 15.25
N ILE A 413 11.23 -0.81 16.27
CA ILE A 413 10.70 -0.85 17.64
C ILE A 413 9.30 -0.22 17.69
N ILE A 414 9.11 0.96 17.10
CA ILE A 414 7.81 1.64 17.08
C ILE A 414 6.79 0.81 16.28
N TYR A 415 7.20 0.20 15.17
CA TYR A 415 6.32 -0.68 14.39
C TYR A 415 5.82 -1.86 15.24
N MET A 416 6.73 -2.55 15.94
CA MET A 416 6.35 -3.67 16.80
C MET A 416 5.49 -3.23 17.99
N LEU A 417 5.76 -2.05 18.58
CA LEU A 417 4.92 -1.49 19.64
C LEU A 417 3.52 -1.13 19.12
N SER A 418 3.43 -0.50 17.95
CA SER A 418 2.14 -0.19 17.30
C SER A 418 1.36 -1.46 16.96
N PHE A 419 2.04 -2.53 16.53
CA PHE A 419 1.43 -3.84 16.33
C PHE A 419 0.87 -4.40 17.64
N ILE A 420 1.67 -4.46 18.71
CA ILE A 420 1.23 -4.98 20.03
C ILE A 420 0.05 -4.18 20.57
N LEU A 421 0.13 -2.85 20.57
CA LEU A 421 -0.97 -1.97 20.99
C LEU A 421 -2.20 -2.13 20.09
N GLY A 422 -1.98 -2.34 18.79
CA GLY A 422 -3.00 -2.66 17.81
C GLY A 422 -3.79 -3.91 18.21
N SER A 423 -3.09 -5.02 18.43
CA SER A 423 -3.67 -6.31 18.84
C SER A 423 -4.36 -6.24 20.19
N LEU A 424 -3.77 -5.57 21.18
CA LEU A 424 -4.40 -5.34 22.48
C LEU A 424 -5.69 -4.53 22.34
N GLY A 425 -5.72 -3.52 21.47
CA GLY A 425 -6.91 -2.74 21.17
C GLY A 425 -8.05 -3.60 20.61
N PHE A 426 -7.77 -4.47 19.65
CA PHE A 426 -8.76 -5.40 19.10
C PHE A 426 -9.24 -6.43 20.12
N SER A 427 -8.34 -6.99 20.92
CA SER A 427 -8.69 -7.93 21.99
C SER A 427 -9.59 -7.26 23.06
N MET A 428 -9.34 -6.00 23.39
CA MET A 428 -10.19 -5.23 24.32
C MET A 428 -11.61 -5.01 23.78
N ILE A 429 -11.78 -5.02 22.46
CA ILE A 429 -13.07 -4.88 21.77
C ILE A 429 -13.81 -6.24 21.66
N GLY A 430 -13.15 -7.34 22.06
CA GLY A 430 -13.75 -8.67 22.12
C GLY A 430 -13.36 -9.62 20.98
N LEU A 431 -12.42 -9.24 20.12
CA LEU A 431 -11.88 -10.16 19.11
C LEU A 431 -11.04 -11.25 19.78
N ASP A 432 -11.11 -12.47 19.26
CA ASP A 432 -10.26 -13.57 19.68
C ASP A 432 -8.78 -13.32 19.37
N PHE A 433 -7.89 -14.12 19.94
CA PHE A 433 -6.45 -13.91 19.82
C PHE A 433 -5.96 -13.93 18.36
N GLU A 434 -6.46 -14.87 17.54
CA GLU A 434 -6.03 -15.03 16.16
C GLU A 434 -6.49 -13.84 15.30
N SER A 435 -7.76 -13.46 15.43
CA SER A 435 -8.31 -12.28 14.74
C SER A 435 -7.61 -10.99 15.20
N ALA A 436 -7.34 -10.83 16.50
CA ALA A 436 -6.72 -9.62 17.02
C ALA A 436 -5.27 -9.41 16.53
N ILE A 437 -4.47 -10.47 16.46
CA ILE A 437 -3.11 -10.38 15.90
C ILE A 437 -3.14 -10.25 14.37
N GLY A 438 -4.03 -10.99 13.69
CA GLY A 438 -4.16 -10.97 12.24
C GLY A 438 -4.60 -9.60 11.72
N VAL A 439 -5.66 -9.04 12.29
CA VAL A 439 -6.20 -7.73 11.89
C VAL A 439 -5.19 -6.61 12.19
N ALA A 440 -4.48 -6.67 13.33
CA ALA A 440 -3.45 -5.69 13.65
C ALA A 440 -2.26 -5.75 12.67
N ALA A 441 -1.76 -6.94 12.36
CA ALA A 441 -0.66 -7.12 11.41
C ALA A 441 -1.08 -6.66 9.99
N SER A 442 -2.26 -7.10 9.53
CA SER A 442 -2.78 -6.73 8.21
C SER A 442 -3.04 -5.23 8.08
N SER A 443 -3.71 -4.62 9.07
CA SER A 443 -4.02 -3.18 9.04
C SER A 443 -2.75 -2.34 9.08
N LEU A 444 -1.79 -2.67 9.97
CA LEU A 444 -0.55 -1.93 10.10
C LEU A 444 0.39 -2.12 8.89
N GLY A 445 0.39 -3.32 8.30
CA GLY A 445 1.17 -3.64 7.11
C GLY A 445 0.55 -3.15 5.80
N ASN A 446 -0.73 -2.72 5.84
CA ASN A 446 -1.56 -2.44 4.66
C ASN A 446 -1.68 -3.66 3.73
N VAL A 447 -1.90 -4.85 4.29
CA VAL A 447 -1.95 -6.12 3.54
C VAL A 447 -3.34 -6.41 2.97
N GLY A 448 -4.40 -6.19 3.76
CA GLY A 448 -5.79 -6.45 3.37
C GLY A 448 -6.36 -7.68 4.07
N PRO A 449 -6.18 -8.89 3.51
CA PRO A 449 -6.51 -10.14 4.19
C PRO A 449 -5.88 -10.22 5.59
N ALA A 450 -6.61 -10.74 6.57
CA ALA A 450 -6.11 -10.98 7.92
C ALA A 450 -6.13 -12.48 8.27
N LEU A 451 -6.25 -12.81 9.55
CA LEU A 451 -6.37 -14.18 10.08
C LEU A 451 -7.65 -14.29 10.91
N GLY A 452 -7.99 -15.51 11.35
CA GLY A 452 -9.21 -15.78 12.10
C GLY A 452 -10.46 -15.42 11.30
N GLU A 453 -11.40 -14.74 11.95
CA GLU A 453 -12.69 -14.37 11.34
C GLU A 453 -12.55 -13.41 10.15
N PHE A 454 -11.42 -12.69 10.07
CA PHE A 454 -11.11 -11.72 9.00
C PHE A 454 -10.12 -12.29 7.97
N GLY A 455 -10.11 -13.62 7.81
CA GLY A 455 -9.25 -14.35 6.90
C GLY A 455 -9.39 -13.98 5.40
N PRO A 456 -8.61 -14.60 4.52
CA PRO A 456 -8.54 -14.24 3.09
C PRO A 456 -9.85 -14.36 2.31
N VAL A 457 -10.76 -15.22 2.78
CA VAL A 457 -12.06 -15.46 2.15
C VAL A 457 -13.21 -14.72 2.83
N ASN A 458 -12.90 -13.94 3.87
CA ASN A 458 -13.87 -13.19 4.67
C ASN A 458 -13.66 -11.68 4.51
N ASN A 459 -14.57 -10.91 5.08
CA ASN A 459 -14.55 -9.45 5.03
C ASN A 459 -14.71 -8.84 6.44
N PHE A 460 -14.67 -7.52 6.51
CA PHE A 460 -14.64 -6.75 7.76
C PHE A 460 -16.03 -6.27 8.19
N TYR A 461 -17.11 -6.76 7.56
CA TYR A 461 -18.49 -6.31 7.81
C TYR A 461 -18.89 -6.49 9.27
N GLU A 462 -18.66 -7.68 9.83
CA GLU A 462 -19.02 -8.04 11.22
C GLU A 462 -18.16 -7.36 12.29
N MET A 463 -17.09 -6.66 11.89
CA MET A 463 -16.23 -5.97 12.84
C MET A 463 -16.99 -4.86 13.58
N PRO A 464 -16.89 -4.79 14.92
CA PRO A 464 -17.48 -3.70 15.70
C PRO A 464 -17.03 -2.33 15.19
N SER A 465 -17.94 -1.34 15.24
CA SER A 465 -17.69 0.01 14.72
C SER A 465 -16.41 0.66 15.27
N ILE A 466 -16.13 0.47 16.57
CA ILE A 466 -14.90 0.98 17.18
C ILE A 466 -13.65 0.27 16.66
N GLY A 467 -13.75 -1.03 16.35
CA GLY A 467 -12.70 -1.82 15.70
C GLY A 467 -12.39 -1.30 14.30
N LYS A 468 -13.41 -0.92 13.52
CA LYS A 468 -13.22 -0.31 12.19
C LYS A 468 -12.44 1.01 12.27
N TRP A 469 -12.74 1.88 13.23
CA TRP A 469 -11.97 3.11 13.45
C TRP A 469 -10.53 2.83 13.90
N TRP A 470 -10.33 1.82 14.74
CA TRP A 470 -8.99 1.43 15.19
C TRP A 470 -8.15 0.85 14.05
N ALA A 471 -8.72 -0.04 13.24
CA ALA A 471 -8.11 -0.56 12.02
C ALA A 471 -7.78 0.57 11.03
N ALA A 472 -8.71 1.50 10.79
CA ALA A 472 -8.47 2.67 9.94
C ALA A 472 -7.27 3.53 10.43
N PHE A 473 -7.14 3.70 11.74
CA PHE A 473 -5.98 4.39 12.33
C PHE A 473 -4.67 3.62 12.09
N LEU A 474 -4.67 2.29 12.29
CA LEU A 474 -3.49 1.44 12.03
C LEU A 474 -3.08 1.48 10.55
N MET A 475 -4.04 1.42 9.62
CA MET A 475 -3.81 1.55 8.19
C MET A 475 -3.16 2.88 7.84
N LEU A 476 -3.63 3.98 8.42
CA LEU A 476 -3.09 5.32 8.17
C LEU A 476 -1.65 5.46 8.69
N ILE A 477 -1.36 5.02 9.92
CA ILE A 477 -0.01 5.13 10.47
C ILE A 477 0.97 4.19 9.76
N GLY A 478 0.53 3.00 9.36
CA GLY A 478 1.31 2.05 8.57
C GLY A 478 1.72 2.67 7.23
N ARG A 479 0.72 3.19 6.51
CA ARG A 479 0.91 3.77 5.17
C ARG A 479 1.80 4.99 5.17
N LEU A 480 1.68 5.84 6.19
CA LEU A 480 2.45 7.09 6.32
C LEU A 480 3.76 6.92 7.10
N GLU A 481 4.31 5.71 7.16
CA GLU A 481 5.65 5.43 7.71
C GLU A 481 5.81 5.78 9.21
N LEU A 482 4.73 5.60 10.00
CA LEU A 482 4.60 5.75 11.46
C LEU A 482 4.97 7.13 12.02
N PHE A 483 6.24 7.53 11.89
CA PHE A 483 6.76 8.79 12.40
C PHE A 483 6.00 10.01 11.90
N THR A 484 5.55 10.00 10.65
CA THR A 484 4.82 11.13 10.03
C THR A 484 3.55 11.46 10.81
N VAL A 485 2.84 10.44 11.29
CA VAL A 485 1.59 10.60 12.04
C VAL A 485 1.87 10.69 13.53
N LEU A 486 2.66 9.77 14.08
CA LEU A 486 2.90 9.68 15.53
C LEU A 486 3.63 10.92 16.09
N ILE A 487 4.45 11.60 15.29
CA ILE A 487 5.10 12.85 15.75
C ILE A 487 4.08 13.93 16.11
N LEU A 488 2.92 13.96 15.45
CA LEU A 488 1.84 14.92 15.73
C LEU A 488 1.22 14.70 17.11
N LEU A 489 1.31 13.48 17.65
CA LEU A 489 0.84 13.15 19.00
C LEU A 489 1.85 13.54 20.08
N THR A 490 3.07 13.96 19.70
CA THR A 490 4.10 14.33 20.66
C THR A 490 3.98 15.81 21.07
N PRO A 491 4.20 16.14 22.36
CA PRO A 491 4.25 17.54 22.80
C PRO A 491 5.37 18.36 22.13
N PHE A 492 6.45 17.69 21.69
CA PHE A 492 7.59 18.33 21.04
C PHE A 492 7.22 18.99 19.71
N PHE A 493 6.24 18.45 19.00
CA PHE A 493 5.78 18.98 17.72
C PHE A 493 5.10 20.35 17.88
N TRP A 494 4.29 20.51 18.93
CA TRP A 494 3.46 21.70 19.16
C TRP A 494 4.17 22.80 19.96
N ARG A 495 5.30 22.50 20.61
CA ARG A 495 6.07 23.52 21.33
C ARG A 495 6.72 24.51 20.36
N ASN A 496 6.44 25.80 20.56
CA ASN A 496 7.10 26.91 19.89
C ASN A 496 8.49 27.10 20.50
N ARG A 497 9.53 26.58 19.82
CA ARG A 497 10.88 27.09 20.01
C ARG A 497 11.18 28.15 18.97
#